data_AF-A0A1Q7FU72-F1
#
_entry.id   AF-A0A1Q7FU72-F1
#
_cell.length_a   1.000
_cell.length_b   1.000
_cell.length_c   1.000
_cell.angle_alpha   90.00
_cell.angle_beta   90.00
_cell.angle_gamma   90.00
#
_symmetry.space_group_name_H-M   'P 1'
#
loop_
_entity.id
_entity.type
_entity.pdbx_description
1 polymer ?
#
loop_
_entity_poly.entity_id
_entity_poly.type
_entity_poly.pdbx_seq_one_letter_code
_entity_poly.pdbx_strand_id
1 'polypeptide(L)'
;MNRYFDLRTTVLVVVGHGILPEEEDRPIAYELKRAVNARAAGSEGRAGVVVTDVWVMNNELGEFFPAIAIGGPGVNAFTAQIYEDLPVIFTRDQRVFIQMANEGKRAALWGMDQAGTREAVDVFVNDGLLERFLDLVWGRP
;
A
#
# COMPACT_ATOMS: atom_id res chain seq x y z
N MET A 1 23.63 7.96 -9.04
CA MET A 1 22.35 8.56 -9.48
C MET A 1 21.53 8.80 -8.23
N ASN A 2 21.39 10.06 -7.79
CA ASN A 2 20.59 10.36 -6.59
C ASN A 2 19.13 10.06 -6.89
N ARG A 3 18.58 9.06 -6.21
CA ARG A 3 17.17 8.72 -6.32
C ARG A 3 16.41 9.74 -5.47
N TYR A 4 15.84 10.75 -6.12
CA TYR A 4 15.00 11.73 -5.43
C TYR A 4 13.62 11.11 -5.21
N PHE A 5 13.17 11.07 -3.96
CA PHE A 5 11.82 10.64 -3.60
C PHE A 5 10.97 11.89 -3.41
N ASP A 6 9.95 12.03 -4.24
CA ASP A 6 8.98 13.12 -4.14
C ASP A 6 7.86 12.73 -3.16
N LEU A 7 7.64 13.58 -2.15
CA LEU A 7 6.67 13.32 -1.07
C LEU A 7 5.23 13.15 -1.58
N ARG A 8 4.87 13.73 -2.73
CA ARG A 8 3.47 13.77 -3.21
C ARG A 8 3.16 12.66 -4.21
N THR A 9 4.18 12.10 -4.83
CA THR A 9 4.07 11.17 -5.97
C THR A 9 4.78 9.83 -5.75
N THR A 10 5.67 9.72 -4.77
CA THR A 10 6.23 8.42 -4.34
C THR A 10 5.19 7.67 -3.50
N VAL A 11 4.86 6.45 -3.90
CA VAL A 11 3.96 5.57 -3.16
C VAL A 11 4.76 4.67 -2.23
N LEU A 12 4.53 4.80 -0.93
CA LEU A 12 5.04 3.85 0.06
C LEU A 12 4.17 2.59 0.05
N VAL A 13 4.80 1.44 -0.09
CA VAL A 13 4.19 0.13 0.15
C VAL A 13 4.67 -0.31 1.53
N VAL A 14 3.78 -0.24 2.51
CA VAL A 14 4.12 -0.34 3.93
C VAL A 14 3.81 -1.76 4.43
N VAL A 15 4.81 -2.46 4.94
CA VAL A 15 4.68 -3.81 5.53
C VAL A 15 5.00 -3.79 7.01
N GLY A 16 4.52 -4.79 7.77
CA GLY A 16 4.97 -4.99 9.15
C GLY A 16 6.47 -5.24 9.25
N HIS A 17 7.08 -4.89 10.39
CA HIS A 17 8.51 -5.11 10.66
C HIS A 17 8.85 -6.48 11.28
N GLY A 18 7.84 -7.27 11.68
CA GLY A 18 8.04 -8.57 12.31
C GLY A 18 8.47 -9.66 11.32
N ILE A 19 9.05 -10.77 11.82
CA ILE A 19 9.54 -11.87 10.98
C ILE A 19 8.47 -12.40 10.02
N LEU A 20 7.24 -12.57 10.49
CA LEU A 20 6.14 -13.06 9.65
C LEU A 20 5.82 -12.11 8.49
N PRO A 21 5.53 -10.80 8.71
CA PRO A 21 5.43 -9.83 7.62
C PRO A 21 6.65 -9.78 6.68
N GLU A 22 7.86 -9.90 7.21
CA GLU A 22 9.10 -9.90 6.42
C GLU A 22 9.19 -11.11 5.48
N GLU A 23 8.78 -12.28 5.93
CA GLU A 23 8.77 -13.52 5.15
C GLU A 23 7.60 -13.57 4.16
N GLU A 24 6.42 -13.13 4.60
CA GLU A 24 5.15 -13.43 3.92
C GLU A 24 4.60 -12.22 3.13
N ASP A 25 4.56 -11.04 3.74
CA ASP A 25 3.95 -9.83 3.16
C ASP A 25 4.94 -9.04 2.30
N ARG A 26 6.23 -8.99 2.67
CA ARG A 26 7.25 -8.24 1.93
C ARG A 26 7.46 -8.74 0.49
N PRO A 27 7.44 -10.04 0.17
CA PRO A 27 7.46 -10.49 -1.22
C PRO A 27 6.28 -9.95 -2.04
N ILE A 28 5.08 -9.97 -1.46
CA ILE A 28 3.85 -9.41 -2.06
C ILE A 28 3.99 -7.89 -2.25
N ALA A 29 4.59 -7.19 -1.27
CA ALA A 29 4.87 -5.76 -1.39
C ALA A 29 5.82 -5.43 -2.55
N TYR A 30 6.82 -6.28 -2.80
CA TYR A 30 7.69 -6.10 -3.96
C TYR A 30 6.98 -6.36 -5.29
N GLU A 31 6.01 -7.28 -5.33
CA GLU A 31 5.11 -7.48 -6.49
C GLU A 31 4.28 -6.21 -6.75
N LEU A 32 3.60 -5.69 -5.73
CA LEU A 32 2.82 -4.45 -5.84
C LEU A 32 3.71 -3.26 -6.26
N LYS A 33 4.90 -3.14 -5.68
CA LYS A 33 5.88 -2.11 -6.09
C LYS A 33 6.23 -2.23 -7.57
N ARG A 34 6.37 -3.44 -8.12
CA ARG A 34 6.61 -3.60 -9.57
C ARG A 34 5.40 -3.12 -10.37
N ALA A 35 4.18 -3.44 -9.95
CA ALA A 35 2.95 -2.98 -10.60
C ALA A 35 2.79 -1.45 -10.59
N VAL A 36 3.11 -0.80 -9.46
CA VAL A 36 3.14 0.68 -9.34
C VAL A 36 4.19 1.27 -10.29
N ASN A 37 5.43 0.75 -10.27
CA ASN A 37 6.51 1.28 -11.11
C ASN A 37 6.24 1.08 -12.60
N ALA A 38 5.58 0.00 -13.00
CA ALA A 38 5.16 -0.21 -14.38
C ALA A 38 4.19 0.90 -14.85
N ARG A 39 3.24 1.31 -13.98
CA ARG A 39 2.27 2.38 -14.27
C ARG A 39 2.86 3.78 -14.21
N ALA A 40 3.96 3.97 -13.50
CA ALA A 40 4.70 5.22 -13.51
C ALA A 40 5.36 5.52 -14.88
N ALA A 41 5.56 4.50 -15.72
CA ALA A 41 6.11 4.63 -17.08
C ALA A 41 7.43 5.42 -17.19
N GLY A 42 8.28 5.36 -16.15
CA GLY A 42 9.57 6.06 -16.11
C GLY A 42 9.50 7.56 -15.79
N SER A 43 8.33 8.08 -15.41
CA SER A 43 8.18 9.46 -14.94
C SER A 43 9.04 9.72 -13.70
N GLU A 44 9.85 10.78 -13.70
CA GLU A 44 10.62 11.16 -12.52
C GLU A 44 9.70 11.47 -11.33
N GLY A 45 10.09 11.03 -10.13
CA GLY A 45 9.32 11.20 -8.89
C GLY A 45 8.18 10.20 -8.66
N ARG A 46 7.62 9.59 -9.71
CA ARG A 46 6.59 8.54 -9.60
C ARG A 46 7.24 7.18 -9.39
N ALA A 47 7.21 6.68 -8.15
CA ALA A 47 7.82 5.39 -7.84
C ALA A 47 7.14 4.69 -6.66
N GLY A 48 7.23 3.37 -6.62
CA GLY A 48 6.91 2.55 -5.46
C GLY A 48 8.15 2.26 -4.62
N VAL A 49 8.05 2.43 -3.29
CA VAL A 49 9.11 2.12 -2.32
C VAL A 49 8.53 1.23 -1.23
N VAL A 50 9.16 0.08 -0.97
CA VAL A 50 8.75 -0.79 0.14
C VAL A 50 9.44 -0.31 1.41
N VAL A 51 8.67 -0.06 2.45
CA VAL A 51 9.14 0.37 3.77
C VAL A 51 8.47 -0.46 4.86
N THR A 52 9.06 -0.51 6.05
CA THR A 52 8.39 -1.06 7.22
C THR A 52 7.46 -0.01 7.84
N ASP A 53 6.44 -0.49 8.55
CA ASP A 53 5.57 0.31 9.41
C ASP A 53 6.40 1.15 10.40
N VAL A 54 7.43 0.58 11.02
CA VAL A 54 8.35 1.29 11.94
C VAL A 54 8.93 2.55 11.31
N TRP A 55 9.28 2.54 10.02
CA TRP A 55 9.81 3.74 9.37
C TRP A 55 8.75 4.83 9.24
N VAL A 56 7.53 4.47 8.82
CA VAL A 56 6.42 5.42 8.66
C VAL A 56 6.00 5.99 10.02
N MET A 57 5.90 5.13 11.04
CA MET A 57 5.42 5.51 12.37
C MET A 57 6.41 6.41 13.14
N ASN A 58 7.71 6.34 12.82
CA ASN A 58 8.75 7.11 13.52
C ASN A 58 9.32 8.26 12.69
N ASN A 59 8.73 8.57 11.53
CA ASN A 59 9.21 9.64 10.67
C ASN A 59 8.06 10.58 10.31
N GLU A 60 8.15 11.84 10.73
CA GLU A 60 7.13 12.86 10.46
C GLU A 60 6.84 13.04 8.96
N LEU A 61 7.82 12.73 8.09
CA LEU A 61 7.61 12.80 6.65
C LEU A 61 6.65 11.72 6.13
N GLY A 62 6.49 10.61 6.85
CA GLY A 62 5.65 9.48 6.46
C GLY A 62 4.19 9.86 6.21
N GLU A 63 3.68 10.86 6.92
CA GLU A 63 2.30 11.35 6.76
C GLU A 63 2.07 12.00 5.38
N PHE A 64 3.08 12.62 4.78
CA PHE A 64 2.92 13.32 3.50
C PHE A 64 2.94 12.38 2.30
N PHE A 65 3.58 11.21 2.44
CA PHE A 65 3.66 10.26 1.35
C PHE A 65 2.31 9.58 1.09
N PRO A 66 1.89 9.39 -0.17
CA PRO A 66 0.94 8.34 -0.54
C PRO A 66 1.36 6.98 0.01
N ALA A 67 0.43 6.20 0.57
CA ALA A 67 0.77 4.92 1.18
C ALA A 67 -0.29 3.84 0.95
N ILE A 68 0.18 2.62 0.67
CA ILE A 68 -0.61 1.39 0.61
C ILE A 68 -0.03 0.43 1.66
N ALA A 69 -0.81 0.11 2.69
CA ALA A 69 -0.43 -0.86 3.70
C ALA A 69 -0.73 -2.29 3.23
N ILE A 70 0.17 -3.23 3.50
CA ILE A 70 -0.03 -4.66 3.26
C ILE A 70 0.09 -5.40 4.59
N GLY A 71 -0.88 -6.26 4.87
CA GLY A 71 -0.99 -7.00 6.13
C GLY A 71 -1.98 -6.34 7.08
N GLY A 72 -2.68 -7.18 7.85
CA GLY A 72 -3.76 -6.75 8.74
C GLY A 72 -3.26 -5.99 9.98
N PRO A 73 -4.19 -5.39 10.75
CA PRO A 73 -3.85 -4.57 11.92
C PRO A 73 -3.11 -5.35 13.03
N GLY A 74 -3.20 -6.68 13.06
CA GLY A 74 -2.45 -7.52 14.00
C GLY A 74 -0.96 -7.66 13.69
N VAL A 75 -0.52 -7.35 12.46
CA VAL A 75 0.86 -7.58 12.00
C VAL A 75 1.51 -6.35 11.36
N ASN A 76 0.72 -5.32 11.04
CA ASN A 76 1.19 -4.05 10.47
C ASN A 76 0.62 -2.88 11.30
N ALA A 77 1.50 -2.17 12.02
CA ALA A 77 1.10 -1.07 12.90
C ALA A 77 0.52 0.13 12.13
N PHE A 78 0.96 0.35 10.89
CA PHE A 78 0.41 1.40 10.04
C PHE A 78 -1.02 1.05 9.59
N THR A 79 -1.30 -0.22 9.27
CA THR A 79 -2.69 -0.69 9.06
C THR A 79 -3.52 -0.47 10.31
N ALA A 80 -3.02 -0.84 11.49
CA ALA A 80 -3.71 -0.65 12.77
C ALA A 80 -4.09 0.81 13.07
N GLN A 81 -3.28 1.77 12.60
CA GLN A 81 -3.57 3.19 12.77
C GLN A 81 -4.72 3.67 11.87
N ILE A 82 -4.84 3.16 10.64
CA ILE A 82 -5.72 3.75 9.62
C ILE A 82 -6.97 2.92 9.34
N TYR A 83 -7.01 1.63 9.71
CA TYR A 83 -8.05 0.72 9.22
C TYR A 83 -9.47 1.06 9.71
N GLU A 84 -9.63 1.71 10.87
CA GLU A 84 -10.96 2.10 11.38
C GLU A 84 -11.56 3.27 10.58
N ASP A 85 -10.71 4.17 10.08
CA ASP A 85 -11.11 5.37 9.35
C ASP A 85 -11.20 5.12 7.82
N LEU A 86 -10.62 4.02 7.33
CA LEU A 86 -10.66 3.68 5.90
C LEU A 86 -11.91 2.87 5.53
N PRO A 87 -12.72 3.35 4.57
CA PRO A 87 -13.89 2.60 4.14
C PRO A 87 -13.47 1.32 3.40
N VAL A 88 -14.19 0.23 3.68
CA VAL A 88 -14.06 -1.03 2.95
C VAL A 88 -14.69 -0.86 1.57
N ILE A 89 -13.87 -0.97 0.52
CA ILE A 89 -14.33 -0.86 -0.87
C ILE A 89 -14.49 -2.22 -1.55
N PHE A 90 -13.86 -3.25 -0.99
CA PHE A 90 -14.04 -4.63 -1.41
C PHE A 90 -13.84 -5.56 -0.21
N THR A 91 -14.69 -6.56 -0.11
CA THR A 91 -14.52 -7.68 0.81
C THR A 91 -15.04 -8.96 0.20
N ARG A 92 -14.43 -10.09 0.54
CA ARG A 92 -14.88 -11.42 0.16
C ARG A 92 -14.87 -12.34 1.38
N ASP A 93 -16.00 -13.00 1.61
CA ASP A 93 -16.24 -13.98 2.67
C ASP A 93 -15.80 -13.54 4.08
N GLN A 94 -15.73 -12.22 4.34
CA GLN A 94 -15.15 -11.63 5.56
C GLN A 94 -13.71 -12.09 5.85
N ARG A 95 -12.97 -12.45 4.80
CA ARG A 95 -11.59 -12.95 4.88
C ARG A 95 -10.58 -12.11 4.12
N VAL A 96 -11.05 -11.36 3.13
CA VAL A 96 -10.24 -10.48 2.27
C VAL A 96 -10.80 -9.08 2.40
N PHE A 97 -9.93 -8.10 2.59
CA PHE A 97 -10.30 -6.71 2.82
C PHE A 97 -9.41 -5.79 1.99
N ILE A 98 -10.07 -4.93 1.22
CA ILE A 98 -9.44 -3.79 0.56
C ILE A 98 -10.14 -2.55 1.07
N GLN A 99 -9.37 -1.71 1.74
CA GLN A 99 -9.82 -0.44 2.26
C GLN A 99 -9.08 0.68 1.57
N MET A 100 -9.77 1.75 1.22
CA MET A 100 -9.17 2.85 0.48
C MET A 100 -9.90 4.14 0.76
N ALA A 101 -9.17 5.22 1.04
CA ALA A 101 -9.75 6.51 1.34
C ALA A 101 -10.55 7.05 0.14
N ASN A 102 -11.69 7.67 0.42
CA ASN A 102 -12.44 8.43 -0.61
C ASN A 102 -11.70 9.74 -0.96
N GLU A 103 -11.14 10.37 0.06
CA GLU A 103 -10.32 11.57 -0.02
C GLU A 103 -9.04 11.29 0.77
N GLY A 104 -7.87 11.51 0.15
CA GLY A 104 -6.57 11.14 0.71
C GLY A 104 -5.90 9.99 -0.04
N LYS A 105 -4.60 9.78 0.22
CA LYS A 105 -3.73 8.87 -0.53
C LYS A 105 -3.37 7.66 0.32
N ARG A 106 -4.38 6.96 0.83
CA ARG A 106 -4.26 5.82 1.76
C ARG A 106 -5.08 4.62 1.32
N ALA A 107 -4.47 3.45 1.39
CA ALA A 107 -5.14 2.17 1.22
C ALA A 107 -4.54 1.12 2.18
N ALA A 108 -5.34 0.10 2.52
CA ALA A 108 -4.90 -1.06 3.28
C ALA A 108 -5.43 -2.34 2.61
N LEU A 109 -4.52 -3.29 2.38
CA LEU A 109 -4.76 -4.56 1.68
C LEU A 109 -4.39 -5.70 2.62
N TRP A 110 -5.38 -6.47 3.06
CA TRP A 110 -5.13 -7.52 4.04
C TRP A 110 -6.20 -8.60 4.04
N GLY A 111 -5.82 -9.78 4.54
CA GLY A 111 -6.77 -10.84 4.85
C GLY A 111 -6.57 -11.42 6.24
N MET A 112 -7.40 -12.39 6.58
CA MET A 112 -7.32 -13.11 7.86
C MET A 112 -6.10 -14.05 7.94
N ASP A 113 -5.45 -14.31 6.81
CA ASP A 113 -4.20 -15.05 6.65
C ASP A 113 -3.41 -14.54 5.44
N GLN A 114 -2.22 -15.13 5.20
CA GLN A 114 -1.36 -14.78 4.07
C GLN A 114 -2.08 -14.91 2.72
N ALA A 115 -2.84 -16.00 2.52
CA ALA A 115 -3.54 -16.25 1.27
C ALA A 115 -4.57 -15.14 1.00
N GLY A 116 -5.32 -14.72 2.03
CA GLY A 116 -6.23 -13.60 1.94
C GLY A 116 -5.54 -12.26 1.67
N THR A 117 -4.37 -12.00 2.27
CA THR A 117 -3.58 -10.79 1.96
C THR A 117 -3.09 -10.79 0.52
N ARG A 118 -2.61 -11.93 0.01
CA ARG A 118 -2.23 -12.10 -1.40
C ARG A 118 -3.42 -11.83 -2.32
N GLU A 119 -4.57 -12.43 -2.02
CA GLU A 119 -5.80 -12.23 -2.79
C GLU A 119 -6.23 -10.75 -2.79
N ALA A 120 -6.14 -10.05 -1.66
CA ALA A 120 -6.44 -8.62 -1.58
C ALA A 120 -5.54 -7.81 -2.55
N VAL A 121 -4.25 -8.13 -2.60
CA VAL A 121 -3.30 -7.45 -3.50
C VAL A 121 -3.59 -7.80 -4.97
N ASP A 122 -3.87 -9.06 -5.27
CA ASP A 122 -4.19 -9.52 -6.63
C ASP A 122 -5.46 -8.83 -7.16
N VAL A 123 -6.54 -8.79 -6.37
CA VAL A 123 -7.76 -8.06 -6.70
C VAL A 123 -7.46 -6.58 -6.87
N PHE A 124 -6.68 -5.97 -5.96
CA PHE A 124 -6.34 -4.56 -6.05
C PHE A 124 -5.62 -4.20 -7.36
N VAL A 125 -4.69 -5.04 -7.79
CA VAL A 125 -3.89 -4.83 -9.02
C VAL A 125 -4.68 -5.13 -10.29
N ASN A 126 -5.54 -6.15 -10.28
CA ASN A 126 -6.18 -6.66 -11.50
C ASN A 126 -7.56 -6.05 -11.77
N ASP A 127 -8.28 -5.58 -10.74
CA ASP A 127 -9.68 -5.14 -10.86
C ASP A 127 -9.82 -3.61 -10.98
N GLY A 128 -8.75 -2.90 -11.37
CA GLY A 128 -8.79 -1.45 -11.60
C GLY A 128 -8.65 -0.58 -10.34
N LEU A 129 -8.48 -1.19 -9.15
CA LEU A 129 -8.41 -0.46 -7.89
C LEU A 129 -7.06 0.25 -7.70
N LEU A 130 -5.97 -0.35 -8.17
CA LEU A 130 -4.66 0.29 -8.23
C LEU A 130 -4.69 1.52 -9.12
N GLU A 131 -5.34 1.45 -10.28
CA GLU A 131 -5.53 2.58 -11.19
C GLU A 131 -6.30 3.70 -10.49
N ARG A 132 -7.41 3.36 -9.82
CA ARG A 132 -8.18 4.33 -9.05
C ARG A 132 -7.35 5.00 -7.96
N PHE A 133 -6.51 4.24 -7.24
CA PHE A 133 -5.61 4.81 -6.24
C PHE A 133 -4.56 5.73 -6.88
N LEU A 134 -3.92 5.30 -7.95
CA LEU A 134 -2.87 6.07 -8.62
C LEU A 134 -3.41 7.34 -9.28
N ASP A 135 -4.65 7.33 -9.77
CA ASP A 135 -5.35 8.53 -10.25
C ASP A 135 -5.48 9.59 -9.13
N LEU A 136 -5.72 9.17 -7.87
CA LEU A 136 -5.72 10.08 -6.71
C LEU A 136 -4.32 10.61 -6.38
N VAL A 137 -3.28 9.81 -6.63
CA VAL A 137 -1.90 10.17 -6.28
C VAL A 137 -1.27 11.11 -7.31
N TRP A 138 -1.35 10.75 -8.58
CA TRP A 138 -0.65 11.40 -9.68
C TRP A 138 -1.52 12.38 -10.47
N GLY A 139 -2.84 12.36 -10.25
CA GLY A 139 -3.81 13.07 -11.07
C GLY A 139 -3.99 12.40 -12.43
N ARG A 140 -5.21 12.40 -12.96
CA ARG A 140 -5.37 12.27 -14.41
C ARG A 140 -4.84 13.55 -15.07
N PRO A 141 -4.13 13.46 -16.22
CA PRO A 141 -3.88 14.63 -17.04
C PRO A 141 -5.19 15.33 -17.44
#